data_AF-A0A3N0CCF2-F1
#
_entry.id   AF-A0A3N0CCF2-F1
#
_cell.length_a   1.000
_cell.length_b   1.000
_cell.length_c   1.000
_cell.angle_alpha   90.00
_cell.angle_beta   90.00
_cell.angle_gamma   90.00
#
_symmetry.space_group_name_H-M   'P 1'
#
loop_
_entity.id
_entity.type
_entity.pdbx_description
1 polymer ?
#
loop_
_entity_poly.entity_id
_entity_poly.type
_entity_poly.pdbx_seq_one_letter_code
_entity_poly.pdbx_strand_id
1 'polypeptide(L)'
;MPWMESDVALASLPVIASLGTLAISQRYSRRIAEADRSNSLETARQDRLFQAREARYADRRATVAECLAAANDEVDAVVRFEREHHHEGLVPFDLHEDYEFSEFSEFSQAYARLAILVPSPVVEKADYLRSAVYDRFAGKADGWQSYNEALLSLQSAAREMLNEDTAVSHQSA
;
A
#
# COMPACT_ATOMS: atom_id res chain seq x y z
N MET A 1 -7.72 -85.06 26.26
CA MET A 1 -8.76 -84.49 25.38
C MET A 1 -8.32 -83.07 25.00
N PRO A 2 -7.57 -82.86 23.89
CA PRO A 2 -6.93 -81.58 23.58
C PRO A 2 -7.58 -80.84 22.39
N TRP A 3 -8.91 -80.82 22.30
CA TRP A 3 -9.62 -80.30 21.11
C TRP A 3 -10.51 -79.07 21.39
N MET A 4 -10.38 -78.43 22.55
CA MET A 4 -11.18 -77.24 22.92
C MET A 4 -10.41 -75.91 22.85
N GLU A 5 -9.11 -75.92 22.59
CA GLU A 5 -8.30 -74.69 22.59
C GLU A 5 -8.27 -73.96 21.23
N SER A 6 -8.62 -74.63 20.13
CA SER A 6 -8.61 -74.03 18.78
C SER A 6 -9.70 -72.98 18.55
N ASP A 7 -10.87 -73.17 19.17
CA ASP A 7 -12.06 -72.39 18.80
C ASP A 7 -12.08 -71.00 19.47
N VAL A 8 -11.48 -70.88 20.64
CA VAL A 8 -11.31 -69.59 21.35
C VAL A 8 -10.29 -68.69 20.62
N ALA A 9 -9.25 -69.29 20.03
CA ALA A 9 -8.26 -68.58 19.24
C ALA A 9 -8.87 -68.04 17.93
N LEU A 10 -9.74 -68.81 17.27
CA LEU A 10 -10.43 -68.39 16.04
C LEU A 10 -11.50 -67.31 16.29
N ALA A 11 -12.20 -67.35 17.42
CA ALA A 11 -13.23 -66.36 17.75
C ALA A 11 -12.69 -64.99 18.17
N SER A 12 -11.43 -64.90 18.63
CA SER A 12 -10.82 -63.63 19.07
C SER A 12 -10.17 -62.83 17.92
N LEU A 13 -9.81 -63.49 16.82
CA LEU A 13 -9.29 -62.86 15.60
C LEU A 13 -10.18 -61.72 15.04
N PRO A 14 -11.51 -61.87 14.90
CA PRO A 14 -12.36 -60.78 14.40
C PRO A 14 -12.39 -59.59 15.36
N VAL A 15 -12.37 -59.81 16.68
CA VAL A 15 -12.34 -58.71 17.68
C VAL A 15 -11.00 -57.96 17.61
N ILE A 16 -9.89 -58.68 17.49
CA ILE A 16 -8.56 -58.08 17.34
C ILE A 16 -8.43 -57.34 16.01
N ALA A 17 -8.97 -57.89 14.92
CA ALA A 17 -9.01 -57.24 13.61
C ALA A 17 -9.87 -55.96 13.63
N SER A 18 -10.99 -55.97 14.37
CA SER A 18 -11.87 -54.81 14.56
C SER A 18 -11.18 -53.69 15.36
N LEU A 19 -10.48 -54.05 16.43
CA LEU A 19 -9.70 -53.09 17.23
C LEU A 19 -8.50 -52.54 16.45
N GLY A 20 -7.84 -53.39 15.66
CA GLY A 20 -6.74 -52.99 14.78
C GLY A 20 -7.18 -52.02 13.69
N THR A 21 -8.31 -52.30 13.04
CA THR A 21 -8.90 -51.40 12.03
C THR A 21 -9.36 -50.08 12.66
N LEU A 22 -9.95 -50.10 13.85
CA LEU A 22 -10.31 -48.88 14.59
C LEU A 22 -9.07 -48.03 14.94
N ALA A 23 -7.99 -48.66 15.42
CA ALA A 23 -6.76 -47.96 15.76
C ALA A 23 -6.08 -47.32 14.54
N ILE A 24 -6.08 -48.02 13.40
CA ILE A 24 -5.57 -47.50 12.12
C ILE A 24 -6.43 -46.33 11.63
N SER A 25 -7.76 -46.47 11.70
CA SER A 25 -8.72 -45.42 11.34
C SER A 25 -8.53 -44.15 12.18
N GLN A 26 -8.34 -44.28 13.49
CA GLN A 26 -8.10 -43.13 14.38
C GLN A 26 -6.76 -42.45 14.08
N ARG A 27 -5.70 -43.22 13.80
CA ARG A 27 -4.39 -42.67 13.40
C ARG A 27 -4.48 -41.92 12.06
N TYR A 28 -5.18 -42.49 11.07
CA TYR A 28 -5.40 -41.83 9.79
C TYR A 28 -6.23 -40.56 9.93
N SER A 29 -7.31 -40.60 10.71
CA SER A 29 -8.18 -39.45 10.95
C SER A 29 -7.43 -38.31 11.64
N ARG A 30 -6.55 -38.62 12.62
CA ARG A 30 -5.69 -37.61 13.26
C ARG A 30 -4.70 -36.99 12.28
N ARG A 31 -4.04 -37.80 11.44
CA ARG A 31 -3.09 -37.30 10.43
C ARG A 31 -3.77 -36.40 9.39
N ILE A 32 -4.97 -36.75 8.94
CA ILE A 32 -5.76 -35.93 8.02
C ILE A 32 -6.17 -34.62 8.70
N ALA A 33 -6.68 -34.68 9.94
CA ALA A 33 -7.05 -33.49 10.68
C ALA A 33 -5.85 -32.56 10.97
N GLU A 34 -4.67 -33.11 11.23
CA GLU A 34 -3.42 -32.33 11.39
C GLU A 34 -2.97 -31.69 10.07
N ALA A 35 -3.05 -32.42 8.95
CA ALA A 35 -2.73 -31.92 7.61
C ALA A 35 -3.70 -30.81 7.16
N ASP A 36 -5.01 -30.98 7.39
CA ASP A 36 -6.02 -29.97 7.11
C ASP A 36 -5.81 -28.72 7.97
N ARG A 37 -5.45 -28.90 9.24
CA ARG A 37 -5.15 -27.78 10.12
C ARG A 37 -3.92 -27.01 9.66
N SER A 38 -2.84 -27.69 9.26
CA SER A 38 -1.67 -27.01 8.70
C SER A 38 -1.98 -26.27 7.41
N ASN A 39 -2.76 -26.87 6.51
CA ASN A 39 -3.18 -26.22 5.27
C ASN A 39 -4.04 -24.98 5.56
N SER A 40 -4.98 -25.07 6.50
CA SER A 40 -5.85 -23.95 6.88
C SER A 40 -5.09 -22.78 7.54
N LEU A 41 -4.00 -23.08 8.27
CA LEU A 41 -3.15 -22.06 8.87
C LEU A 41 -2.26 -21.39 7.82
N GLU A 42 -1.77 -22.16 6.86
CA GLU A 42 -0.97 -21.65 5.75
C GLU A 42 -1.80 -20.75 4.84
N THR A 43 -3.02 -21.15 4.47
CA THR A 43 -3.93 -20.31 3.69
C THR A 43 -4.31 -19.04 4.46
N ALA A 44 -4.69 -19.15 5.74
CA ALA A 44 -5.00 -17.98 6.56
C ALA A 44 -3.79 -17.03 6.71
N ARG A 45 -2.56 -17.55 6.70
CA ARG A 45 -1.34 -16.74 6.71
C ARG A 45 -1.14 -16.04 5.37
N GLN A 46 -1.32 -16.74 4.26
CA GLN A 46 -1.23 -16.17 2.92
C GLN A 46 -2.29 -15.07 2.73
N ASP A 47 -3.53 -15.31 3.15
CA ASP A 47 -4.63 -14.33 3.09
C ASP A 47 -4.30 -13.07 3.89
N ARG A 48 -3.76 -13.20 5.10
CA ARG A 48 -3.34 -12.04 5.90
C ARG A 48 -2.21 -11.26 5.25
N LEU A 49 -1.23 -11.95 4.65
CA LEU A 49 -0.13 -11.30 3.94
C LEU A 49 -0.64 -10.55 2.71
N PHE A 50 -1.58 -11.14 1.98
CA PHE A 50 -2.23 -10.52 0.84
C PHE A 50 -3.04 -9.28 1.26
N GLN A 51 -3.91 -9.40 2.26
CA GLN A 51 -4.69 -8.27 2.81
C GLN A 51 -3.80 -7.14 3.33
N ALA A 52 -2.71 -7.46 4.04
CA ALA A 52 -1.77 -6.46 4.51
C ALA A 52 -1.03 -5.75 3.37
N ARG A 53 -0.78 -6.44 2.25
CA ARG A 53 -0.22 -5.82 1.03
C ARG A 53 -1.25 -4.91 0.37
N GLU A 54 -2.47 -5.39 0.16
CA GLU A 54 -3.56 -4.58 -0.43
C GLU A 54 -3.84 -3.31 0.36
N ALA A 55 -3.88 -3.40 1.70
CA ALA A 55 -4.06 -2.24 2.56
C ALA A 55 -2.93 -1.21 2.37
N ARG A 56 -1.67 -1.65 2.34
CA ARG A 56 -0.52 -0.74 2.09
C ARG A 56 -0.59 -0.10 0.71
N TYR A 57 -1.07 -0.83 -0.30
CA TYR A 57 -1.24 -0.27 -1.64
C TYR A 57 -2.37 0.76 -1.69
N ALA A 58 -3.47 0.51 -0.99
CA ALA A 58 -4.57 1.47 -0.85
C ALA A 58 -4.11 2.75 -0.14
N ASP A 59 -3.35 2.62 0.96
CA ASP A 59 -2.82 3.75 1.72
C ASP A 59 -1.86 4.60 0.87
N ARG A 60 -0.96 3.97 0.11
CA ARG A 60 -0.04 4.68 -0.81
C ARG A 60 -0.81 5.42 -1.89
N ARG A 61 -1.81 4.78 -2.50
CA ARG A 61 -2.68 5.39 -3.52
C ARG A 61 -3.40 6.62 -2.98
N ALA A 62 -4.01 6.49 -1.81
CA ALA A 62 -4.69 7.59 -1.14
C ALA A 62 -3.73 8.75 -0.85
N THR A 63 -2.55 8.45 -0.30
CA THR A 63 -1.53 9.45 0.04
C THR A 63 -1.02 10.22 -1.19
N VAL A 64 -0.78 9.52 -2.30
CA VAL A 64 -0.37 10.16 -3.56
C VAL A 64 -1.49 11.03 -4.14
N ALA A 65 -2.74 10.56 -4.08
CA ALA A 65 -3.88 11.34 -4.54
C ALA A 65 -4.10 12.60 -3.68
N GLU A 66 -4.00 12.49 -2.36
CA GLU A 66 -4.06 13.62 -1.42
C GLU A 66 -2.98 14.66 -1.72
N CYS A 67 -1.73 14.23 -1.94
CA CYS A 67 -0.63 15.14 -2.25
C CYS A 67 -0.83 15.86 -3.60
N LEU A 68 -1.31 15.15 -4.62
CA LEU A 68 -1.61 15.77 -5.92
C LEU A 68 -2.79 16.75 -5.85
N ALA A 69 -3.82 16.44 -5.06
CA ALA A 69 -4.94 17.34 -4.85
C ALA A 69 -4.48 18.62 -4.15
N ALA A 70 -3.77 18.49 -3.03
CA ALA A 70 -3.25 19.62 -2.27
C ALA A 70 -2.29 20.50 -3.10
N ALA A 71 -1.48 19.89 -3.98
CA ALA A 71 -0.62 20.65 -4.90
C ALA A 71 -1.42 21.50 -5.90
N ASN A 72 -2.51 20.95 -6.45
CA ASN A 72 -3.37 21.70 -7.38
C ASN A 72 -4.13 22.82 -6.66
N ASP A 73 -4.62 22.56 -5.45
CA ASP A 73 -5.35 23.55 -4.65
C ASP A 73 -4.45 24.74 -4.27
N GLU A 74 -3.19 24.49 -3.92
CA GLU A 74 -2.19 25.54 -3.69
C GLU A 74 -1.97 26.40 -4.95
N VAL A 75 -1.91 25.78 -6.14
CA VAL A 75 -1.79 26.55 -7.38
C VAL A 75 -3.02 27.38 -7.68
N ASP A 76 -4.21 26.82 -7.48
CA ASP A 76 -5.43 27.58 -7.65
C ASP A 76 -5.49 28.77 -6.69
N ALA A 77 -4.93 28.63 -5.48
CA ALA A 77 -4.75 29.72 -4.54
C ALA A 77 -3.75 30.76 -5.08
N VAL A 78 -2.57 30.35 -5.59
CA VAL A 78 -1.57 31.25 -6.20
C VAL A 78 -2.16 32.03 -7.37
N VAL A 79 -2.81 31.33 -8.31
CA VAL A 79 -3.38 31.94 -9.53
C VAL A 79 -4.52 32.90 -9.18
N ARG A 80 -5.35 32.55 -8.19
CA ARG A 80 -6.42 33.42 -7.70
C ARG A 80 -5.84 34.68 -7.05
N PHE A 81 -4.84 34.50 -6.20
CA PHE A 81 -4.14 35.59 -5.55
C PHE A 81 -3.51 36.54 -6.57
N GLU A 82 -2.76 36.03 -7.55
CA GLU A 82 -2.17 36.82 -8.65
C GLU A 82 -3.25 37.64 -9.40
N ARG A 83 -4.39 37.02 -9.73
CA ARG A 83 -5.51 37.70 -10.42
C ARG A 83 -6.15 38.80 -9.59
N GLU A 84 -6.34 38.59 -8.29
CA GLU A 84 -6.94 39.57 -7.39
C GLU A 84 -6.04 40.80 -7.23
N HIS A 85 -4.72 40.59 -7.16
CA HIS A 85 -3.73 41.64 -6.92
C HIS A 85 -3.26 42.37 -8.18
N HIS A 86 -3.54 41.83 -9.38
CA HIS A 86 -3.27 42.51 -10.66
C HIS A 86 -4.03 43.84 -10.83
N HIS A 87 -5.11 44.07 -10.11
CA HIS A 87 -5.87 45.33 -10.17
C HIS A 87 -5.30 46.45 -9.29
N GLU A 88 -4.36 46.14 -8.39
CA GLU A 88 -3.81 47.10 -7.42
C GLU A 88 -2.46 47.71 -7.87
N GLY A 89 -1.99 47.40 -9.08
CA GLY A 89 -0.72 47.93 -9.60
C GLY A 89 0.52 47.23 -9.02
N LEU A 90 0.34 46.04 -8.46
CA LEU A 90 1.42 45.23 -7.91
C LEU A 90 2.37 44.73 -9.01
N VAL A 91 3.65 44.90 -8.74
CA VAL A 91 4.75 44.54 -9.63
C VAL A 91 4.82 43.01 -9.67
N PRO A 92 4.78 42.36 -10.85
CA PRO A 92 5.14 40.95 -10.92
C PRO A 92 6.54 40.85 -10.34
N PHE A 93 6.80 39.91 -9.43
CA PHE A 93 8.07 39.70 -8.70
C PHE A 93 8.24 40.33 -7.31
N ASP A 94 7.26 41.05 -6.76
CA ASP A 94 7.34 41.47 -5.35
C ASP A 94 6.99 40.29 -4.42
N LEU A 95 7.86 39.99 -3.45
CA LEU A 95 7.61 38.97 -2.44
C LEU A 95 6.35 39.34 -1.65
N HIS A 96 5.28 38.57 -1.85
CA HIS A 96 4.03 38.79 -1.13
C HIS A 96 4.20 38.35 0.33
N GLU A 97 4.52 39.30 1.21
CA GLU A 97 4.71 39.08 2.66
C GLU A 97 3.46 38.48 3.35
N ASP A 98 2.29 38.56 2.73
CA ASP A 98 1.01 38.12 3.30
C ASP A 98 0.66 36.64 3.03
N TYR A 99 1.30 35.99 2.06
CA TYR A 99 1.08 34.55 1.79
C TYR A 99 2.18 33.73 2.45
N GLU A 100 2.00 33.40 3.73
CA GLU A 100 2.84 32.41 4.39
C GLU A 100 2.57 31.04 3.75
N PHE A 101 3.45 30.62 2.83
CA PHE A 101 3.66 29.20 2.54
C PHE A 101 4.27 28.56 3.79
N SER A 102 3.44 28.45 4.84
CA SER A 102 3.86 27.98 6.13
C SER A 102 4.16 26.48 6.04
N GLU A 103 5.01 25.99 6.94
CA GLU A 103 5.22 24.56 7.14
C GLU A 103 3.90 23.79 7.44
N PHE A 104 2.80 24.51 7.67
CA PHE A 104 1.47 23.99 7.97
C PHE A 104 0.53 23.95 6.75
N SER A 105 0.98 24.31 5.55
CA SER A 105 0.14 24.18 4.35
C SER A 105 -0.33 22.73 4.14
N GLU A 106 -1.54 22.56 3.59
CA GLU A 106 -2.11 21.23 3.33
C GLU A 106 -1.17 20.39 2.45
N PHE A 107 -0.48 21.06 1.52
CA PHE A 107 0.54 20.44 0.69
C PHE A 107 1.76 19.95 1.50
N SER A 108 2.27 20.73 2.45
CA SER A 108 3.40 20.33 3.30
C SER A 108 3.04 19.12 4.19
N GLN A 109 1.81 19.07 4.70
CA GLN A 109 1.30 17.92 5.47
C GLN A 109 1.14 16.68 4.60
N ALA A 110 0.60 16.83 3.39
CA ALA A 110 0.46 15.73 2.43
C ALA A 110 1.82 15.19 1.97
N TYR A 111 2.79 16.07 1.75
CA TYR A 111 4.18 15.70 1.46
C TYR A 111 4.81 14.88 2.59
N ALA A 112 4.65 15.30 3.85
CA ALA A 112 5.21 14.57 5.00
C ALA A 112 4.66 13.13 5.10
N ARG A 113 3.36 12.95 4.81
CA ARG A 113 2.75 11.61 4.73
C ARG A 113 3.30 10.80 3.55
N LEU A 114 3.46 11.45 2.40
CA LEU A 114 4.04 10.83 1.20
C LEU A 114 5.47 10.34 1.46
N ALA A 115 6.30 11.14 2.13
CA ALA A 115 7.68 10.81 2.47
C ALA A 115 7.82 9.56 3.36
N ILE A 116 6.79 9.24 4.16
CA ILE A 116 6.80 8.07 5.07
C ILE A 116 6.34 6.80 4.35
N LEU A 117 5.32 6.91 3.49
CA LEU A 117 4.58 5.75 2.98
C LEU A 117 4.99 5.32 1.57
N VAL A 118 5.60 6.22 0.80
CA VAL A 118 5.78 6.10 -0.65
C VAL A 118 7.28 5.94 -1.01
N PRO A 119 7.63 5.20 -2.08
CA PRO A 119 9.01 5.03 -2.53
C PRO A 119 9.74 6.34 -2.87
N SER A 120 11.06 6.37 -2.66
CA SER A 120 11.96 7.51 -2.90
C SER A 120 11.73 8.26 -4.21
N PRO A 121 11.54 7.59 -5.37
CA PRO A 121 11.37 8.29 -6.65
C PRO A 121 10.19 9.26 -6.66
N VAL A 122 9.06 8.88 -6.06
CA VAL A 122 7.87 9.75 -5.98
C VAL A 122 8.11 10.88 -4.98
N VAL A 123 8.80 10.59 -3.87
CA VAL A 123 9.17 11.59 -2.85
C VAL A 123 10.10 12.66 -3.43
N GLU A 124 11.10 12.25 -4.21
CA GLU A 124 12.04 13.16 -4.89
C GLU A 124 11.31 14.09 -5.86
N LYS A 125 10.34 13.56 -6.63
CA LYS A 125 9.53 14.40 -7.52
C LYS A 125 8.59 15.33 -6.76
N ALA A 126 8.07 14.90 -5.61
CA ALA A 126 7.23 15.75 -4.76
C ALA A 126 8.06 16.86 -4.10
N ASP A 127 9.31 16.61 -3.73
CA ASP A 127 10.21 17.64 -3.20
C ASP A 127 10.64 18.64 -4.28
N TYR A 128 10.84 18.17 -5.52
CA TYR A 128 11.04 19.05 -6.67
C TYR A 128 9.83 19.94 -6.92
N LEU A 129 8.61 19.40 -6.81
CA LEU A 129 7.37 20.16 -6.91
C LEU A 129 7.28 21.23 -5.80
N ARG A 130 7.59 20.87 -4.55
CA ARG A 130 7.64 21.81 -3.43
C ARG A 130 8.61 22.96 -3.68
N SER A 131 9.80 22.64 -4.18
CA SER A 131 10.81 23.64 -4.53
C SER A 131 10.34 24.55 -5.67
N ALA A 132 9.67 24.00 -6.69
CA ALA A 132 9.15 24.78 -7.82
C ALA A 132 7.98 25.70 -7.41
N VAL A 133 7.13 25.24 -6.50
CA VAL A 133 6.07 26.07 -5.88
C VAL A 133 6.70 27.24 -5.11
N TYR A 134 7.71 26.97 -4.28
CA TYR A 134 8.45 28.03 -3.58
C TYR A 134 9.12 29.02 -4.56
N ASP A 135 9.74 28.53 -5.61
CA ASP A 135 10.39 29.35 -6.64
C ASP A 135 9.39 30.23 -7.39
N ARG A 136 8.17 29.74 -7.61
CA ARG A 136 7.06 30.53 -8.15
C ARG A 136 6.67 31.65 -7.18
N PHE A 137 6.52 31.35 -5.89
CA PHE A 137 6.20 32.35 -4.86
C PHE A 137 7.29 33.41 -4.72
N ALA A 138 8.56 33.01 -4.82
CA ALA A 138 9.70 33.93 -4.76
C ALA A 138 9.83 34.81 -6.03
N GLY A 139 8.89 34.73 -6.97
CA GLY A 139 8.91 35.55 -8.19
C GLY A 139 10.03 35.19 -9.16
N LYS A 140 10.54 33.95 -9.16
CA LYS A 140 11.57 33.57 -10.14
C LYS A 140 10.96 33.50 -11.54
N ALA A 141 11.68 34.05 -12.53
CA ALA A 141 11.20 34.19 -13.91
C ALA A 141 10.71 32.86 -14.54
N ASP A 142 11.35 31.74 -14.22
CA ASP A 142 11.02 30.42 -14.78
C ASP A 142 10.09 29.57 -13.87
N GLY A 143 9.63 30.10 -12.74
CA GLY A 143 8.90 29.33 -11.72
C GLY A 143 7.66 28.60 -12.23
N TRP A 144 6.94 29.17 -13.21
CA TRP A 144 5.77 28.53 -13.81
C TRP A 144 6.13 27.32 -14.69
N GLN A 145 7.24 27.43 -15.43
CA GLN A 145 7.70 26.32 -16.26
C GLN A 145 8.25 25.18 -15.40
N SER A 146 9.08 25.50 -14.41
CA SER A 146 9.61 24.54 -13.44
C SER A 146 8.50 23.84 -12.67
N TYR A 147 7.43 24.56 -12.30
CA TYR A 147 6.26 23.98 -11.66
C TYR A 147 5.56 22.95 -12.54
N ASN A 148 5.22 23.31 -13.79
CA ASN A 148 4.51 22.40 -14.69
C ASN A 148 5.34 21.15 -14.99
N GLU A 149 6.66 21.30 -15.15
CA GLU A 149 7.58 20.18 -15.31
C GLU A 149 7.58 19.28 -14.06
N ALA A 150 7.66 19.88 -12.86
CA ALA A 150 7.65 19.15 -11.61
C ALA A 150 6.33 18.39 -11.38
N LEU A 151 5.19 19.02 -11.68
CA LEU A 151 3.86 18.40 -11.57
C LEU A 151 3.72 17.21 -12.51
N LEU A 152 4.10 17.38 -13.78
CA LEU A 152 4.09 16.30 -14.77
C LEU A 152 5.03 15.16 -14.35
N SER A 153 6.21 15.49 -13.83
CA SER A 153 7.16 14.50 -13.35
C SER A 153 6.66 13.74 -12.12
N LEU A 154 5.93 14.39 -11.22
CA LEU A 154 5.29 13.73 -10.08
C LEU A 154 4.15 12.82 -10.54
N GLN A 155 3.32 13.28 -11.47
CA GLN A 155 2.24 12.47 -12.04
C GLN A 155 2.76 11.25 -12.79
N SER A 156 3.87 11.37 -13.53
CA SER A 156 4.49 10.23 -14.21
C SER A 156 5.04 9.22 -13.21
N ALA A 157 5.79 9.68 -12.20
CA ALA A 157 6.34 8.81 -11.14
C ALA A 157 5.23 8.12 -10.33
N ALA A 158 4.14 8.83 -10.03
CA ALA A 158 2.97 8.27 -9.40
C ALA A 158 2.35 7.15 -10.26
N ARG A 159 2.17 7.38 -11.57
CA ARG A 159 1.64 6.36 -12.49
C ARG A 159 2.55 5.15 -12.60
N GLU A 160 3.86 5.35 -12.68
CA GLU A 160 4.85 4.26 -12.73
C GLU A 160 4.78 3.41 -11.47
N MET A 161 4.80 4.02 -10.28
CA MET A 161 4.66 3.31 -9.02
C MET A 161 3.37 2.47 -8.98
N LEU A 162 2.24 3.06 -9.41
CA LEU A 162 0.95 2.35 -9.43
C LEU A 162 0.95 1.17 -10.41
N ASN A 163 1.65 1.29 -11.54
CA ASN A 163 1.73 0.25 -12.55
C ASN A 163 2.73 -0.87 -12.16
N GLU A 164 3.89 -0.53 -11.61
CA GLU A 164 4.89 -1.48 -11.13
C GLU A 164 4.34 -2.35 -9.99
N ASP A 165 3.66 -1.74 -9.01
CA ASP A 165 3.04 -2.48 -7.92
C ASP A 165 1.93 -3.44 -8.40
N THR A 166 1.24 -3.09 -9.51
CA THR A 166 0.26 -3.97 -10.15
C THR A 166 0.95 -5.16 -10.85
N ALA A 167 2.09 -4.93 -11.52
CA ALA A 167 2.87 -6.00 -12.15
C ALA A 167 3.47 -6.98 -11.13
N VAL A 168 3.92 -6.50 -9.98
CA VAL A 168 4.43 -7.34 -8.88
C VAL A 168 3.32 -8.19 -8.25
N SER A 169 2.09 -7.66 -8.18
CA SER A 169 0.94 -8.41 -7.66
C SER A 169 0.54 -9.60 -8.55
N HIS A 170 0.68 -9.49 -9.88
CA HIS A 170 0.37 -10.56 -10.83
C HIS A 170 1.44 -11.64 -10.97
N GLN A 171 2.70 -11.36 -10.59
CA GLN A 171 3.77 -12.37 -10.60
C GLN A 171 3.81 -13.24 -9.33
N SER A 172 3.06 -12.85 -8.30
CA SER A 172 3.05 -13.51 -6.99
C SER A 172 1.81 -14.40 -6.76
N ALA A 173 0.89 -14.46 -7.73
CA ALA A 173 -0.36 -15.23 -7.71
C ALA A 173 -0.24 -16.45 -8.63
#